data_AF-A0A2R5L203-F1
#
_entry.id   AF-A0A2R5L203-F1
#
_cell.length_a   1.000
_cell.length_b   1.000
_cell.length_c   1.000
_cell.angle_alpha   90.00
_cell.angle_beta   90.00
_cell.angle_gamma   90.00
#
_symmetry.space_group_name_H-M   'P 1'
#
loop_
_entity.id
_entity.type
_entity.pdbx_description
1 polymer ?
#
loop_
_entity_poly.entity_id
_entity_poly.type
_entity_poly.pdbx_seq_one_letter_code
_entity_poly.pdbx_strand_id
1 'polypeptide(L)'
;RAGPARRAPTTSLLVCRPRRSKPSLSEFLEQDNADFDLPRSYILGHNRLYHHTMSCRPIGAHELDEDSEGEHDSIWMRTKTVSMIDDFSDVNEGEKEIMKLWNVHVMRHNTVSVRSFVGDCQISKACAMFVENHGEELLRRNLYRNYTLHLVSLYEFGVIGAGVVHSNIKQLQAMLKDKADLREEVRAHWNLQ
;
A
#
# COMPACT_ATOMS: atom_id res chain seq x y z
N ARG A 1 2.56 -41.64 -5.24
CA ARG A 1 2.48 -40.62 -4.16
C ARG A 1 3.86 -39.97 -4.04
N ALA A 2 3.93 -38.64 -4.19
CA ALA A 2 5.19 -37.90 -4.35
C ALA A 2 5.71 -37.33 -3.01
N GLY A 3 6.14 -38.20 -2.10
CA GLY A 3 6.83 -37.81 -0.87
C GLY A 3 6.00 -37.07 0.21
N PRO A 4 6.64 -36.71 1.34
CA PRO A 4 6.01 -35.91 2.40
C PRO A 4 5.68 -34.48 1.97
N ALA A 5 4.54 -33.94 2.41
CA ALA A 5 4.11 -32.57 2.11
C ALA A 5 3.47 -31.90 3.34
N ARG A 6 3.75 -30.61 3.53
CA ARG A 6 3.18 -29.77 4.62
C ARG A 6 1.68 -29.55 4.41
N ARG A 7 0.90 -29.56 5.51
CA ARG A 7 -0.56 -29.29 5.52
C ARG A 7 -0.94 -28.49 6.76
N ALA A 8 -2.07 -27.78 6.69
CA ALA A 8 -2.62 -27.09 7.85
C ALA A 8 -3.03 -28.11 8.93
N PRO A 9 -2.70 -27.87 10.22
CA PRO A 9 -3.10 -28.76 11.29
C PRO A 9 -4.62 -28.74 11.44
N THR A 10 -5.24 -29.93 11.49
CA THR A 10 -6.68 -30.09 11.73
C THR A 10 -6.87 -31.20 12.74
N THR A 11 -7.70 -30.96 13.76
CA THR A 11 -8.06 -31.96 14.77
C THR A 11 -9.57 -32.16 14.78
N SER A 12 -10.01 -33.42 14.68
CA SER A 12 -11.44 -33.76 14.64
C SER A 12 -11.80 -34.66 15.81
N LEU A 13 -12.81 -34.27 16.59
CA LEU A 13 -13.40 -35.14 17.62
C LEU A 13 -14.62 -35.87 17.06
N LEU A 14 -14.50 -37.19 16.89
CA LEU A 14 -15.56 -38.03 16.32
C LEU A 14 -16.47 -38.64 17.39
N VAL A 15 -15.89 -39.14 18.49
CA VAL A 15 -16.63 -39.75 19.61
C VAL A 15 -15.98 -39.29 20.91
N CYS A 16 -16.75 -38.66 21.79
CA CYS A 16 -16.30 -38.27 23.12
C CYS A 16 -17.03 -39.06 24.22
N ARG A 17 -18.28 -39.50 23.97
CA ARG A 17 -19.10 -40.29 24.89
C ARG A 17 -20.05 -41.22 24.12
N PRO A 18 -19.73 -42.52 23.96
CA PRO A 18 -20.60 -43.43 23.24
C PRO A 18 -21.86 -43.73 24.05
N ARG A 19 -23.04 -43.52 23.46
CA ARG A 19 -24.31 -44.00 24.02
C ARG A 19 -24.45 -45.49 23.68
N ARG A 20 -24.66 -46.34 24.68
CA ARG A 20 -24.97 -47.77 24.49
C ARG A 20 -26.48 -47.96 24.58
N SER A 21 -27.20 -47.71 23.49
CA SER A 21 -28.62 -48.01 23.39
C SER A 21 -28.86 -49.53 23.35
N LYS A 22 -30.05 -49.96 23.76
CA LYS A 22 -30.47 -51.37 23.64
C LYS A 22 -30.85 -51.65 22.17
N PRO A 23 -30.62 -52.86 21.65
CA PRO A 23 -31.00 -53.21 20.28
C PRO A 23 -32.53 -53.10 20.12
N SER A 24 -32.98 -52.39 19.09
CA SER A 24 -34.39 -52.18 18.76
C SER A 24 -34.53 -51.93 17.26
N LEU A 25 -35.66 -52.32 16.66
CA LEU A 25 -35.98 -52.04 15.26
C LEU A 25 -36.68 -50.68 15.08
N SER A 26 -36.89 -49.93 16.16
CA SER A 26 -37.55 -48.61 16.14
C SER A 26 -36.75 -47.56 15.34
N GLU A 27 -35.43 -47.73 15.20
CA GLU A 27 -34.56 -46.84 14.40
C GLU A 27 -34.92 -46.79 12.91
N PHE A 28 -35.62 -47.81 12.38
CA PHE A 28 -36.06 -47.87 10.98
C PHE A 28 -37.44 -47.24 10.75
N LEU A 29 -38.14 -46.85 11.82
CA LEU A 29 -39.52 -46.32 11.77
C LEU A 29 -39.59 -44.82 12.08
N GLU A 30 -38.59 -44.28 12.79
CA GLU A 30 -38.51 -42.85 13.10
C GLU A 30 -37.91 -42.11 11.89
N GLN A 31 -38.74 -41.32 11.19
CA GLN A 31 -38.30 -40.41 10.13
C GLN A 31 -37.37 -39.37 10.75
N ASP A 32 -36.08 -39.35 10.38
CA ASP A 32 -34.95 -38.49 10.84
C ASP A 32 -35.38 -37.14 11.46
N ASN A 33 -36.04 -37.18 12.61
CA ASN A 33 -36.56 -36.01 13.29
C ASN A 33 -35.42 -35.50 14.15
N ALA A 34 -34.47 -34.88 13.45
CA ALA A 34 -33.49 -33.92 13.93
C ALA A 34 -33.19 -34.05 15.43
N ASP A 35 -32.54 -35.14 15.81
CA ASP A 35 -31.78 -35.18 17.04
C ASP A 35 -30.72 -34.07 16.93
N PHE A 36 -31.01 -32.94 17.57
CA PHE A 36 -30.04 -31.91 17.94
C PHE A 36 -28.84 -32.47 18.75
N ASP A 37 -28.84 -33.79 19.02
CA ASP A 37 -27.87 -34.58 19.75
C ASP A 37 -26.85 -35.34 18.88
N LEU A 38 -26.89 -35.27 17.53
CA LEU A 38 -25.69 -35.66 16.77
C LEU A 38 -24.57 -34.70 17.20
N PRO A 39 -23.46 -35.19 17.79
CA PRO A 39 -22.35 -34.33 18.13
C PRO A 39 -21.89 -33.71 16.82
N ARG A 40 -22.16 -32.42 16.64
CA ARG A 40 -21.58 -31.62 15.57
C ARG A 40 -20.09 -31.95 15.58
N SER A 41 -19.59 -32.49 14.47
CA SER A 41 -18.18 -32.88 14.37
C SER A 41 -17.33 -31.65 14.72
N TYR A 42 -16.69 -31.71 15.89
CA TYR A 42 -15.87 -30.61 16.38
C TYR A 42 -14.55 -30.69 15.62
N ILE A 43 -14.44 -29.88 14.57
CA ILE A 43 -13.21 -29.70 13.81
C ILE A 43 -12.55 -28.42 14.31
N LEU A 44 -11.36 -28.58 14.89
CA LEU A 44 -10.48 -27.50 15.31
C LEU A 44 -9.46 -27.23 14.21
N GLY A 45 -9.33 -25.97 13.80
CA GLY A 45 -8.38 -25.51 12.78
C GLY A 45 -9.02 -25.27 11.41
N HIS A 46 -8.17 -24.93 10.43
CA HIS A 46 -8.55 -24.57 9.07
C HIS A 46 -8.76 -25.82 8.21
N ASN A 47 -10.01 -26.28 8.08
CA ASN A 47 -10.40 -27.43 7.23
C ASN A 47 -11.10 -27.00 5.93
N ARG A 48 -10.62 -25.91 5.31
CA ARG A 48 -11.14 -25.39 4.05
C ARG A 48 -9.98 -25.02 3.14
N LEU A 49 -10.14 -25.27 1.84
CA LEU A 49 -9.24 -24.75 0.82
C LEU A 49 -9.50 -23.25 0.63
N TYR A 50 -8.50 -22.42 0.92
CA TYR A 50 -8.52 -20.99 0.65
C TYR A 50 -8.00 -20.70 -0.75
N HIS A 51 -8.38 -19.54 -1.29
CA HIS A 51 -7.93 -19.07 -2.58
C HIS A 51 -7.41 -17.65 -2.42
N HIS A 52 -6.33 -17.34 -3.13
CA HIS A 52 -5.81 -15.98 -3.27
C HIS A 52 -6.88 -15.07 -3.84
N THR A 53 -7.09 -13.88 -3.27
CA THR A 53 -8.19 -12.97 -3.65
C THR A 53 -7.97 -12.42 -5.06
N MET A 54 -6.71 -12.19 -5.44
CA MET A 54 -6.40 -11.58 -6.74
C MET A 54 -6.32 -12.61 -7.87
N SER A 55 -5.82 -13.81 -7.59
CA SER A 55 -5.53 -14.82 -8.62
C SER A 55 -6.49 -16.01 -8.64
N CYS A 56 -7.34 -16.14 -7.61
CA CYS A 56 -8.21 -17.29 -7.36
C CYS A 56 -7.46 -18.64 -7.33
N ARG A 57 -6.14 -18.63 -7.15
CA ARG A 57 -5.32 -19.84 -7.05
C ARG A 57 -5.44 -20.43 -5.63
N PRO A 58 -5.39 -21.76 -5.48
CA PRO A 58 -5.45 -22.39 -4.17
C PRO A 58 -4.25 -21.97 -3.31
N ILE A 59 -4.50 -21.55 -2.07
CA ILE A 59 -3.45 -21.14 -1.12
C ILE A 59 -2.79 -22.38 -0.53
N GLY A 60 -1.47 -22.43 -0.60
CA GLY A 60 -0.68 -23.49 0.00
C GLY A 60 -0.65 -23.39 1.53
N ALA A 61 -0.50 -24.53 2.23
CA ALA A 61 -0.42 -24.53 3.70
C ALA A 61 0.80 -23.79 4.29
N HIS A 62 1.78 -23.42 3.46
CA HIS A 62 2.92 -22.59 3.85
C HIS A 62 2.67 -21.09 3.65
N GLU A 63 1.75 -20.72 2.75
CA GLU A 63 1.38 -19.35 2.42
C GLU A 63 0.31 -18.79 3.36
N LEU A 64 -0.42 -19.66 4.07
CA LEU A 64 -1.44 -19.25 5.06
C LEU A 64 -0.87 -18.42 6.23
N ASP A 65 0.44 -18.51 6.48
CA ASP A 65 1.11 -17.74 7.53
C ASP A 65 1.55 -16.35 7.05
N GLU A 66 1.51 -16.09 5.73
CA GLU A 66 1.98 -14.85 5.09
C GLU A 66 0.81 -14.14 4.39
N ASP A 67 0.34 -13.02 4.96
CA ASP A 67 -0.68 -12.17 4.32
C ASP A 67 -0.03 -11.28 3.25
N SER A 68 0.19 -11.86 2.06
CA SER A 68 0.93 -11.24 0.96
C SER A 68 0.09 -10.34 0.04
N GLU A 69 -1.23 -10.25 0.23
CA GLU A 69 -2.13 -9.47 -0.64
C GLU A 69 -2.47 -8.06 -0.12
N GLY A 70 -1.92 -7.65 1.02
CA GLY A 70 -2.20 -6.37 1.69
C GLY A 70 -1.46 -5.15 1.14
N GLU A 71 -1.32 -4.97 -0.18
CA GLU A 71 -0.66 -3.78 -0.73
C GLU A 71 -1.60 -2.57 -0.75
N HIS A 72 -1.36 -1.59 0.14
CA HIS A 72 -2.18 -0.39 0.30
C HIS A 72 -1.91 0.71 -0.76
N ASP A 73 -0.87 0.59 -1.59
CA ASP A 73 -0.57 1.50 -2.72
C ASP A 73 -0.41 0.75 -4.04
N SER A 74 -1.55 0.30 -4.54
CA SER A 74 -1.66 -0.35 -5.84
C SER A 74 -1.25 0.57 -7.01
N ILE A 75 -0.67 -0.02 -8.06
CA ILE A 75 -0.31 0.70 -9.30
C ILE A 75 -1.51 1.45 -9.89
N TRP A 76 -2.72 0.89 -9.81
CA TRP A 76 -3.93 1.53 -10.35
C TRP A 76 -4.22 2.87 -9.70
N MET A 77 -4.00 3.00 -8.38
CA MET A 77 -4.29 4.24 -7.65
C MET A 77 -3.33 5.36 -8.07
N ARG A 78 -2.05 5.04 -8.29
CA ARG A 78 -1.05 5.99 -8.80
C ARG A 78 -1.40 6.45 -10.22
N THR A 79 -1.67 5.50 -11.12
CA THR A 79 -2.04 5.80 -12.51
C THR A 79 -3.30 6.67 -12.57
N LYS A 80 -4.30 6.33 -11.75
CA LYS A 80 -5.56 7.06 -11.72
C LYS A 80 -5.38 8.48 -11.16
N THR A 81 -4.54 8.65 -10.12
CA THR A 81 -4.22 9.97 -9.57
C THR A 81 -3.54 10.86 -10.60
N VAL A 82 -2.55 10.33 -11.33
CA VAL A 82 -1.87 11.05 -12.41
C VAL A 82 -2.85 11.46 -13.51
N SER A 83 -3.65 10.52 -14.01
CA SER A 83 -4.65 10.80 -15.05
C SER A 83 -5.68 11.85 -14.62
N MET A 84 -6.13 11.83 -13.37
CA MET A 84 -7.09 12.82 -12.88
C MET A 84 -6.49 14.25 -12.82
N ILE A 85 -5.18 14.38 -12.61
CA ILE A 85 -4.50 15.69 -12.64
C ILE A 85 -4.31 16.19 -14.07
N ASP A 86 -4.05 15.30 -15.02
CA ASP A 86 -3.88 15.66 -16.43
C ASP A 86 -5.16 16.26 -17.04
N ASP A 87 -6.34 15.83 -16.56
CA ASP A 87 -7.65 16.25 -17.05
C ASP A 87 -8.01 17.73 -16.72
N PHE A 88 -7.28 18.42 -15.84
CA PHE A 88 -7.54 19.83 -15.52
C PHE A 88 -7.16 20.78 -16.66
N SER A 89 -8.13 21.42 -17.32
CA SER A 89 -7.85 22.36 -18.42
C SER A 89 -7.34 23.73 -17.97
N ASP A 90 -7.54 24.08 -16.71
CA ASP A 90 -7.27 25.38 -16.10
C ASP A 90 -5.95 25.44 -15.31
N VAL A 91 -5.21 24.33 -15.23
CA VAL A 91 -3.93 24.23 -14.51
C VAL A 91 -2.77 24.14 -15.49
N ASN A 92 -1.67 24.85 -15.21
CA ASN A 92 -0.49 24.83 -16.06
C ASN A 92 0.26 23.49 -15.96
N GLU A 93 0.95 23.09 -17.03
CA GLU A 93 1.71 21.84 -17.11
C GLU A 93 2.76 21.73 -16.00
N GLY A 94 3.46 22.83 -15.71
CA GLY A 94 4.46 22.85 -14.63
C GLY A 94 3.89 22.64 -13.23
N GLU A 95 2.65 23.09 -12.99
CA GLU A 95 1.95 22.88 -11.72
C GLU A 95 1.42 21.45 -11.63
N LYS A 96 0.83 20.94 -12.72
CA LYS A 96 0.40 19.55 -12.83
C LYS A 96 1.53 18.57 -12.53
N GLU A 97 2.70 18.78 -13.10
CA GLU A 97 3.87 17.92 -12.87
C GLU A 97 4.28 17.88 -11.39
N ILE A 98 4.30 19.02 -10.71
CA ILE A 98 4.57 19.07 -9.27
C ILE A 98 3.47 18.37 -8.47
N MET A 99 2.20 18.62 -8.79
CA MET A 99 1.06 17.96 -8.12
C MET A 99 1.13 16.44 -8.28
N LYS A 100 1.43 15.95 -9.49
CA LYS A 100 1.59 14.51 -9.78
C LYS A 100 2.73 13.90 -8.97
N LEU A 101 3.92 14.50 -9.01
CA LEU A 101 5.09 14.01 -8.26
C LEU A 101 4.84 14.01 -6.76
N TRP A 102 4.25 15.08 -6.23
CA TRP A 102 3.92 15.20 -4.80
C TRP A 102 2.91 14.15 -4.36
N ASN A 103 1.80 13.99 -5.10
CA ASN A 103 0.76 13.01 -4.76
C ASN A 103 1.33 11.59 -4.75
N VAL A 104 2.10 11.22 -5.78
CA VAL A 104 2.74 9.91 -5.85
C VAL A 104 3.75 9.72 -4.71
N HIS A 105 4.52 10.75 -4.33
CA HIS A 105 5.45 10.68 -3.20
C HIS A 105 4.74 10.43 -1.88
N VAL A 106 3.64 11.15 -1.62
CA VAL A 106 2.82 10.95 -0.41
C VAL A 106 2.20 9.56 -0.38
N MET A 107 1.76 9.04 -1.53
CA MET A 107 1.19 7.69 -1.67
C MET A 107 2.24 6.58 -1.53
N ARG A 108 3.46 6.76 -2.05
CA ARG A 108 4.51 5.72 -2.09
C ARG A 108 4.99 5.30 -0.71
N HIS A 109 4.90 6.18 0.28
CA HIS A 109 5.18 5.90 1.68
C HIS A 109 4.13 5.03 2.39
N ASN A 110 3.30 4.35 1.63
CA ASN A 110 2.27 3.44 2.10
C ASN A 110 2.64 1.96 1.88
N THR A 111 3.91 1.69 1.55
CA THR A 111 4.46 0.35 1.32
C THR A 111 5.23 -0.15 2.55
N VAL A 112 4.79 -1.32 3.06
CA VAL A 112 5.29 -2.34 4.03
C VAL A 112 6.29 -1.95 5.15
N SER A 113 7.12 -0.91 5.06
CA SER A 113 8.11 -0.54 6.09
C SER A 113 8.11 0.93 6.50
N VAL A 114 7.38 1.80 5.81
CA VAL A 114 7.19 3.20 6.23
C VAL A 114 5.69 3.48 6.28
N ARG A 115 5.22 4.09 7.36
CA ARG A 115 3.82 4.53 7.47
C ARG A 115 3.63 5.77 6.60
N SER A 116 2.49 5.86 5.91
CA SER A 116 2.06 7.05 5.17
C SER A 116 2.14 8.30 6.03
N PHE A 117 2.30 9.45 5.38
CA PHE A 117 2.19 10.73 6.05
C PHE A 117 0.71 10.95 6.41
N VAL A 118 0.35 10.72 7.67
CA VAL A 118 -1.01 10.87 8.20
C VAL A 118 -1.14 12.12 9.07
N GLY A 119 -0.03 12.61 9.64
CA GLY A 119 -0.03 13.79 10.51
C GLY A 119 0.85 14.93 10.01
N ASP A 120 0.45 16.18 10.32
CA ASP A 120 1.12 17.41 9.90
C ASP A 120 2.59 17.48 10.30
N CYS A 121 2.93 16.93 11.48
CA CYS A 121 4.31 16.87 11.96
C CYS A 121 5.25 16.09 11.03
N GLN A 122 4.70 15.24 10.15
CA GLN A 122 5.47 14.44 9.21
C GLN A 122 5.72 15.19 7.89
N ILE A 123 4.97 16.24 7.56
CA ILE A 123 5.08 16.96 6.28
C ILE A 123 6.46 17.60 6.13
N SER A 124 7.03 18.09 7.23
CA SER A 124 8.41 18.63 7.23
C SER A 124 9.44 17.57 6.80
N LYS A 125 9.28 16.32 7.24
CA LYS A 125 10.12 15.20 6.83
C LYS A 125 9.79 14.76 5.40
N ALA A 126 8.52 14.76 5.02
CA ALA A 126 8.06 14.43 3.68
C ALA A 126 8.69 15.34 2.62
N CYS A 127 8.77 16.65 2.87
CA CYS A 127 9.43 17.61 1.99
C CYS A 127 10.91 17.29 1.80
N ALA A 128 11.64 17.02 2.89
CA ALA A 128 13.06 16.66 2.80
C ALA A 128 13.27 15.37 1.99
N MET A 129 12.45 14.35 2.24
CA MET A 129 12.48 13.10 1.49
C MET A 129 12.08 13.27 0.02
N PHE A 130 11.19 14.23 -0.28
CA PHE A 130 10.81 14.56 -1.64
C PHE A 130 12.00 15.13 -2.43
N VAL A 131 12.76 16.05 -1.82
CA VAL A 131 13.98 16.59 -2.45
C VAL A 131 15.04 15.50 -2.63
N GLU A 132 15.22 14.61 -1.65
CA GLU A 132 16.17 13.49 -1.74
C GLU A 132 15.83 12.53 -2.89
N ASN A 133 14.56 12.17 -3.06
CA ASN A 133 14.13 11.16 -4.01
C ASN A 133 13.82 11.71 -5.41
N HIS A 134 13.24 12.92 -5.49
CA HIS A 134 12.71 13.52 -6.72
C HIS A 134 13.40 14.83 -7.10
N GLY A 135 14.32 15.36 -6.29
CA GLY A 135 14.96 16.65 -6.55
C GLY A 135 15.72 16.71 -7.87
N GLU A 136 16.35 15.61 -8.28
CA GLU A 136 17.05 15.54 -9.56
C GLU A 136 16.09 15.52 -10.76
N GLU A 137 15.01 14.74 -10.70
CA GLU A 137 13.94 14.71 -11.71
C GLU A 137 13.29 16.09 -11.86
N LEU A 138 13.02 16.74 -10.73
CA LEU A 138 12.43 18.08 -10.65
C LEU A 138 13.30 19.13 -11.33
N LEU A 139 14.63 19.09 -11.13
CA LEU A 139 15.56 20.00 -11.77
C LEU A 139 15.63 19.78 -13.29
N ARG A 140 15.70 18.51 -13.74
CA ARG A 140 15.70 18.17 -15.18
C ARG A 140 14.44 18.62 -15.90
N ARG A 141 13.29 18.55 -15.23
CA ARG A 141 11.99 19.01 -15.79
C ARG A 141 11.78 20.52 -15.68
N ASN A 142 12.78 21.28 -15.22
CA ASN A 142 12.70 22.73 -15.00
C ASN A 142 11.54 23.15 -14.07
N LEU A 143 11.29 22.39 -13.00
CA LEU A 143 10.19 22.61 -12.07
C LEU A 143 10.57 23.37 -10.78
N TYR A 144 11.79 23.92 -10.71
CA TYR A 144 12.33 24.59 -9.52
C TYR A 144 11.40 25.69 -8.97
N ARG A 145 10.86 26.55 -9.85
CA ARG A 145 9.94 27.63 -9.47
C ARG A 145 8.60 27.10 -8.97
N ASN A 146 8.03 26.12 -9.68
CA ASN A 146 6.77 25.47 -9.30
C ASN A 146 6.90 24.77 -7.94
N TYR A 147 8.04 24.13 -7.66
CA TYR A 147 8.29 23.53 -6.35
C TYR A 147 8.43 24.56 -5.24
N THR A 148 9.06 25.70 -5.53
CA THR A 148 9.14 26.81 -4.56
C THR A 148 7.75 27.32 -4.21
N LEU A 149 6.86 27.47 -5.20
CA LEU A 149 5.46 27.84 -4.99
C LEU A 149 4.72 26.78 -4.16
N HIS A 150 4.94 25.50 -4.43
CA HIS A 150 4.36 24.43 -3.63
C HIS A 150 4.78 24.48 -2.16
N LEU A 151 6.07 24.74 -1.87
CA LEU A 151 6.54 24.92 -0.49
C LEU A 151 5.91 26.16 0.19
N VAL A 152 5.73 27.25 -0.55
CA VAL A 152 5.04 28.43 -0.01
C VAL A 152 3.57 28.11 0.28
N SER A 153 2.89 27.39 -0.61
CA SER A 153 1.52 26.93 -0.39
C SER A 153 1.39 26.08 0.88
N LEU A 154 2.30 25.12 1.09
CA LEU A 154 2.34 24.32 2.33
C LEU A 154 2.58 25.18 3.59
N TYR A 155 3.39 26.23 3.48
CA TYR A 155 3.61 27.18 4.57
C TYR A 155 2.35 28.00 4.87
N GLU A 156 1.64 28.47 3.85
CA GLU A 156 0.38 29.21 4.00
C GLU A 156 -0.73 28.35 4.60
N PHE A 157 -0.77 27.05 4.28
CA PHE A 157 -1.66 26.09 4.94
C PHE A 157 -1.28 25.79 6.40
N GLY A 158 -0.13 26.29 6.88
CA GLY A 158 0.31 26.10 8.26
C GLY A 158 0.86 24.72 8.58
N VAL A 159 1.07 23.85 7.57
CA VAL A 159 1.58 22.48 7.77
C VAL A 159 3.11 22.42 7.85
N ILE A 160 3.81 23.47 7.42
CA ILE A 160 5.26 23.61 7.57
C ILE A 160 5.66 25.01 8.04
N GLY A 161 6.81 25.12 8.70
CA GLY A 161 7.40 26.41 9.09
C GLY A 161 8.35 26.98 8.04
N ALA A 162 8.63 28.29 8.11
CA ALA A 162 9.53 28.98 7.18
C ALA A 162 10.96 28.38 7.14
N GLY A 163 11.44 27.85 8.27
CA GLY A 163 12.74 27.15 8.34
C GLY A 163 12.78 25.89 7.45
N VAL A 164 11.66 25.19 7.31
CA VAL A 164 11.53 24.01 6.45
C VAL A 164 11.61 24.41 4.98
N VAL A 165 10.93 25.49 4.58
CA VAL A 165 11.00 26.06 3.23
C VAL A 165 12.44 26.39 2.87
N HIS A 166 13.13 27.14 3.74
CA HIS A 166 14.53 27.51 3.52
C HIS A 166 15.45 26.30 3.41
N SER A 167 15.29 25.31 4.30
CA SER A 167 16.10 24.09 4.29
C SER A 167 15.94 23.28 3.00
N ASN A 168 14.71 23.12 2.52
CA ASN A 168 14.43 22.37 1.28
C ASN A 168 15.01 23.07 0.05
N ILE A 169 14.86 24.40 -0.05
CA ILE A 169 15.45 25.19 -1.14
C ILE A 169 16.97 25.07 -1.11
N LYS A 170 17.59 25.18 0.08
CA LYS A 170 19.04 25.05 0.24
C LYS A 170 19.53 23.65 -0.17
N GLN A 171 18.79 22.60 0.17
CA GLN A 171 19.11 21.23 -0.23
C GLN A 171 19.05 21.07 -1.75
N LEU A 172 18.01 21.57 -2.41
CA LEU A 172 17.87 21.52 -3.86
C LEU A 172 18.99 22.31 -4.57
N GLN A 173 19.37 23.47 -4.04
CA GLN A 173 20.51 24.26 -4.53
C GLN A 173 21.85 23.56 -4.32
N ALA A 174 22.02 22.80 -3.24
CA ALA A 174 23.23 22.00 -3.02
C ALA A 174 23.34 20.92 -4.10
N MET A 175 22.25 20.20 -4.40
CA MET A 175 22.23 19.20 -5.48
C MET A 175 22.60 19.80 -6.85
N LEU A 176 22.13 21.03 -7.13
CA LEU A 176 22.48 21.76 -8.36
C LEU A 176 23.96 22.16 -8.41
N LYS A 177 24.60 22.42 -7.27
CA LYS A 177 26.03 22.75 -7.21
C LYS A 177 26.91 21.52 -7.38
N ASP A 178 26.50 20.39 -6.81
CA ASP A 178 27.28 19.16 -6.82
C ASP A 178 27.28 18.49 -8.20
N LYS A 179 26.19 18.62 -8.96
CA LYS A 179 26.02 18.00 -10.28
C LYS A 179 26.17 19.04 -11.41
N ALA A 180 27.37 19.09 -11.99
CA ALA A 180 27.69 20.01 -13.09
C ALA A 180 26.75 19.86 -14.30
N ASP A 181 26.39 18.62 -14.66
CA ASP A 181 25.50 18.33 -15.80
C ASP A 181 24.11 18.97 -15.61
N LEU A 182 23.51 18.77 -14.43
CA LEU A 182 22.22 19.39 -14.08
C LEU A 182 22.29 20.91 -14.09
N ARG A 183 23.42 21.49 -13.66
CA ARG A 183 23.60 22.94 -13.65
C ARG A 183 23.57 23.52 -15.06
N GLU A 184 24.24 22.88 -16.02
CA GLU A 184 24.26 23.34 -17.40
C GLU A 184 22.89 23.15 -18.07
N GLU A 185 22.20 22.03 -17.82
CA GLU A 185 20.82 21.81 -18.29
C GLU A 185 19.85 22.89 -17.75
N VAL A 186 19.87 23.14 -16.45
CA VAL A 186 19.00 24.17 -15.82
C VAL A 186 19.34 25.57 -16.34
N ARG A 187 20.62 25.89 -16.52
CA ARG A 187 21.03 27.17 -17.13
C ARG A 187 20.53 27.31 -18.57
N ALA A 188 20.59 26.25 -19.37
CA ALA A 188 20.06 26.26 -20.72
C ALA A 188 18.54 26.55 -20.71
N HIS A 189 17.79 25.91 -19.82
CA HIS A 189 16.36 26.17 -19.68
C HIS A 189 16.03 27.62 -19.29
N TRP A 190 16.85 28.25 -18.43
CA TRP A 190 16.61 29.62 -17.98
C TRP A 190 17.06 30.69 -18.98
N ASN A 191 18.01 30.37 -19.86
CA ASN A 191 18.46 31.27 -20.92
C ASN A 191 17.53 31.26 -22.15
N LEU A 192 16.64 30.27 -22.26
CA LEU A 192 15.65 30.13 -23.34
C LEU A 192 14.31 30.83 -23.06
N GLN A 193 14.15 31.43 -21.88
CA GLN A 193 12.96 32.20 -21.47
C GLN A 193 13.23 33.71 -21.54
#